data_AF-A0A850M5D2-F1
#
_entry.id   AF-A0A850M5D2-F1
#
_cell.length_a   1.000
_cell.length_b   1.000
_cell.length_c   1.000
_cell.angle_alpha   90.00
_cell.angle_beta   90.00
_cell.angle_gamma   90.00
#
_symmetry.space_group_name_H-M   'P 1'
#
loop_
_entity.id
_entity.type
_entity.pdbx_description
1 polymer ?
#
loop_
_entity_poly.entity_id
_entity_poly.type
_entity_poly.pdbx_seq_one_letter_code
_entity_poly.pdbx_strand_id
1 'polypeptide(L)'
;MKTIKELLAEIEYKYNKNPAGWNILVGGRDPHGHGNLFISNPVHVWQIKIDSLFKPNPYGVGMKLGNVEDFELPAPRAPSFGFRPLLPSHLNKLRQTVEQEKPINQIVDAILNTKPLSLSQIGKSNFLMGPIMHSSFKGYVSDKQKELDKKLRKNLDDLLLSKGIGYNYI
;
A
#
# COMPACT_ATOMS: atom_id res chain seq x y z
N MET A 1 -3.92 9.77 16.46
CA MET A 1 -3.46 8.59 15.69
C MET A 1 -4.68 7.76 15.35
N LYS A 2 -4.70 7.05 14.22
CA LYS A 2 -5.86 6.24 13.80
C LYS A 2 -5.50 4.77 13.76
N THR A 3 -6.46 3.91 14.02
CA THR A 3 -6.33 2.48 13.70
C THR A 3 -6.19 2.31 12.19
N ILE A 4 -5.63 1.17 11.76
CA ILE A 4 -5.52 0.82 10.34
C ILE A 4 -6.89 0.87 9.65
N LYS A 5 -7.96 0.41 10.30
CA LYS A 5 -9.32 0.40 9.73
C LYS A 5 -9.83 1.82 9.47
N GLU A 6 -9.73 2.71 10.43
CA GLU A 6 -10.16 4.11 10.30
C GLU A 6 -9.35 4.85 9.23
N LEU A 7 -8.04 4.58 9.17
CA LEU A 7 -7.16 5.22 8.21
C LEU A 7 -7.39 4.72 6.78
N LEU A 8 -7.58 3.41 6.60
CA LEU A 8 -7.91 2.83 5.30
C LEU A 8 -9.27 3.34 4.80
N ALA A 9 -10.27 3.52 5.66
CA ALA A 9 -11.54 4.13 5.28
C ALA A 9 -11.38 5.58 4.77
N GLU A 10 -10.53 6.39 5.43
CA GLU A 10 -10.20 7.74 4.95
C GLU A 10 -9.48 7.70 3.59
N ILE A 11 -8.50 6.81 3.44
CA ILE A 11 -7.72 6.63 2.21
C ILE A 11 -8.63 6.17 1.07
N GLU A 12 -9.51 5.21 1.33
CA GLU A 12 -10.50 4.70 0.38
C GLU A 12 -11.41 5.82 -0.12
N TYR A 13 -11.95 6.63 0.81
CA TYR A 13 -12.77 7.79 0.46
C TYR A 13 -12.04 8.77 -0.46
N LYS A 14 -10.76 9.06 -0.17
CA LYS A 14 -9.93 9.94 -1.00
C LYS A 14 -9.59 9.32 -2.35
N TYR A 15 -9.29 8.02 -2.37
CA TYR A 15 -8.99 7.28 -3.59
C TYR A 15 -10.19 7.27 -4.55
N ASN A 16 -11.40 7.03 -4.02
CA ASN A 16 -12.62 7.01 -4.81
C ASN A 16 -12.93 8.37 -5.47
N LYS A 17 -12.46 9.48 -4.90
CA LYS A 17 -12.59 10.81 -5.53
C LYS A 17 -11.61 11.04 -6.67
N ASN A 18 -10.37 10.56 -6.53
CA ASN A 18 -9.35 10.70 -7.56
C ASN A 18 -8.37 9.51 -7.51
N PRO A 19 -8.58 8.46 -8.32
CA PRO A 19 -7.73 7.26 -8.34
C PRO A 19 -6.32 7.46 -8.91
N ALA A 20 -6.04 8.59 -9.56
CA ALA A 20 -4.79 8.81 -10.27
C ALA A 20 -3.63 9.21 -9.34
N GLY A 21 -2.43 8.70 -9.63
CA GLY A 21 -1.20 9.12 -8.95
C GLY A 21 -1.04 8.58 -7.53
N TRP A 22 -1.79 7.55 -7.14
CA TRP A 22 -1.60 6.87 -5.87
C TRP A 22 -0.41 5.93 -5.90
N ASN A 23 0.28 5.76 -4.78
CA ASN A 23 1.36 4.80 -4.65
C ASN A 23 1.25 4.07 -3.32
N ILE A 24 1.59 2.78 -3.33
CA ILE A 24 1.70 1.97 -2.13
C ILE A 24 3.10 1.39 -2.09
N LEU A 25 3.80 1.66 -0.99
CA LEU A 25 5.14 1.22 -0.73
C LEU A 25 5.19 0.46 0.59
N VAL A 26 5.55 -0.81 0.49
CA VAL A 26 5.93 -1.63 1.63
C VAL A 26 7.40 -1.36 1.95
N GLY A 27 7.64 -0.73 3.09
CA GLY A 27 8.98 -0.50 3.62
C GLY A 27 9.53 -1.72 4.34
N GLY A 28 10.81 -1.63 4.74
CA GLY A 28 11.44 -2.64 5.58
C GLY A 28 10.77 -2.78 6.95
N ARG A 29 11.04 -3.91 7.62
CA ARG A 29 10.68 -4.11 9.02
C ARG A 29 11.56 -3.27 9.91
N ASP A 30 10.99 -2.77 11.00
CA ASP A 30 11.76 -2.10 12.05
C ASP A 30 12.46 -3.13 12.96
N PRO A 31 13.30 -2.69 13.93
CA PRO A 31 14.01 -3.61 14.82
C PRO A 31 13.10 -4.50 15.69
N HIS A 32 11.82 -4.15 15.88
CA HIS A 32 10.83 -4.94 16.62
C HIS A 32 10.06 -5.91 15.69
N GLY A 33 10.41 -5.94 14.40
CA GLY A 33 9.75 -6.78 13.40
C GLY A 33 8.49 -6.15 12.79
N HIS A 34 8.10 -4.93 13.21
CA HIS A 34 6.89 -4.28 12.71
C HIS A 34 7.08 -3.78 11.28
N GLY A 35 6.06 -3.98 10.45
CA GLY A 35 6.05 -3.53 9.06
C GLY A 35 5.72 -2.05 8.94
N ASN A 36 6.25 -1.42 7.89
CA ASN A 36 5.88 -0.07 7.48
C ASN A 36 5.17 -0.10 6.14
N LEU A 37 4.02 0.55 6.07
CA LEU A 37 3.30 0.81 4.83
C LEU A 37 3.22 2.32 4.61
N PHE A 38 3.73 2.77 3.47
CA PHE A 38 3.56 4.15 3.02
C PHE A 38 2.52 4.15 1.91
N ILE A 39 1.52 5.00 2.06
CA ILE A 39 0.50 5.24 1.03
C ILE A 39 0.62 6.71 0.68
N SER A 40 0.66 7.03 -0.61
CA SER A 40 0.64 8.41 -1.06
C SER A 40 -0.35 8.61 -2.17
N ASN A 41 -0.86 9.83 -2.27
CA ASN A 41 -1.50 10.37 -3.46
C ASN A 41 -0.65 11.57 -3.95
N PRO A 42 -1.03 12.30 -5.01
CA PRO A 42 -0.21 13.40 -5.52
C PRO A 42 0.08 14.54 -4.52
N VAL A 43 -0.67 14.61 -3.41
CA VAL A 43 -0.59 15.73 -2.46
C VAL A 43 -0.08 15.28 -1.09
N HIS A 44 -0.46 14.10 -0.62
CA HIS A 44 -0.28 13.68 0.77
C HIS A 44 0.36 12.30 0.90
N VAL A 45 1.05 12.11 2.02
CA VAL A 45 1.63 10.83 2.44
C VAL A 45 1.04 10.40 3.77
N TRP A 46 0.76 9.11 3.88
CA TRP A 46 0.39 8.42 5.11
C TRP A 46 1.41 7.34 5.42
N GLN A 47 1.70 7.14 6.70
CA GLN A 47 2.46 6.01 7.20
C GLN A 47 1.57 5.18 8.11
N ILE A 48 1.60 3.86 7.91
CA ILE A 48 0.96 2.87 8.77
C ILE A 48 2.04 1.93 9.29
N LYS A 49 2.08 1.79 10.61
CA LYS A 49 2.86 0.75 11.29
C LYS A 49 1.93 -0.43 11.58
N ILE A 50 2.37 -1.62 11.23
CA ILE A 50 1.59 -2.85 11.36
C ILE A 50 2.40 -3.96 12.01
N ASP A 51 1.71 -4.86 12.70
CA ASP A 51 2.33 -5.99 13.39
C ASP A 51 2.84 -7.07 12.41
N SER A 52 2.16 -7.27 11.28
CA SER A 52 2.58 -8.16 10.20
C SER A 52 1.80 -7.90 8.92
N LEU A 53 2.46 -7.96 7.75
CA LEU A 53 1.78 -7.95 6.44
C LEU A 53 1.14 -9.31 6.08
N PHE A 54 1.49 -10.36 6.82
CA PHE A 54 1.15 -11.74 6.48
C PHE A 54 0.01 -12.30 7.34
N LYS A 55 -0.58 -11.47 8.21
CA LYS A 55 -1.76 -11.84 8.98
C LYS A 55 -3.02 -11.39 8.23
N PRO A 56 -4.11 -12.19 8.23
CA PRO A 56 -5.38 -11.80 7.61
C PRO A 56 -5.98 -10.51 8.19
N ASN A 57 -5.83 -10.30 9.50
CA ASN A 57 -6.33 -9.12 10.22
C ASN A 57 -5.19 -8.51 11.03
N PRO A 58 -4.28 -7.76 10.39
CA PRO A 58 -3.15 -7.18 11.09
C PRO A 58 -3.61 -6.06 12.01
N TYR A 59 -2.94 -5.93 13.15
CA TYR A 59 -3.08 -4.76 13.99
C TYR A 59 -2.18 -3.67 13.44
N GLY A 60 -2.69 -2.45 13.43
CA GLY A 60 -1.93 -1.34 12.89
C GLY A 60 -2.45 -0.01 13.37
N VAL A 61 -1.53 0.94 13.42
CA VAL A 61 -1.80 2.34 13.70
C VAL A 61 -1.10 3.18 12.66
N GLY A 62 -1.72 4.29 12.29
CA GLY A 62 -1.17 5.16 11.27
C GLY A 62 -1.63 6.58 11.41
N MET A 63 -1.02 7.43 10.59
CA MET A 63 -1.46 8.80 10.41
C MET A 63 -0.95 9.41 9.11
N LYS A 64 -1.56 10.53 8.74
CA LYS A 64 -1.06 11.43 7.71
C LYS A 64 0.28 12.01 8.18
N LEU A 65 1.30 11.80 7.37
CA LEU A 65 2.67 12.23 7.65
C LEU A 65 2.90 13.69 7.19
N GLY A 66 2.34 14.07 6.05
CA GLY A 66 2.46 15.43 5.50
C GLY A 66 2.14 15.53 4.02
N ASN A 67 2.73 16.52 3.35
CA ASN A 67 2.65 16.66 1.90
C ASN A 67 3.72 15.81 1.22
N VAL A 68 3.51 15.36 -0.02
CA VAL A 68 4.48 14.52 -0.75
C VAL A 68 5.83 15.21 -0.92
N GLU A 69 5.82 16.52 -1.18
CA GLU A 69 7.03 17.34 -1.36
C GLU A 69 7.96 17.37 -0.14
N ASP A 70 7.44 17.07 1.05
CA ASP A 70 8.22 17.03 2.30
C ASP A 70 9.01 15.71 2.47
N PHE A 71 8.86 14.74 1.56
CA PHE A 71 9.42 13.39 1.72
C PHE A 71 10.09 12.87 0.46
N GLU A 72 11.30 12.33 0.62
CA GLU A 72 12.01 11.61 -0.43
C GLU A 72 11.54 10.16 -0.50
N LEU A 73 10.29 9.96 -0.94
CA LEU A 73 9.82 8.60 -1.22
C LEU A 73 10.56 8.05 -2.46
N PRO A 74 10.98 6.77 -2.46
CA PRO A 74 11.53 6.13 -3.64
C PRO A 74 10.60 6.35 -4.84
N ALA A 75 11.10 7.04 -5.86
CA ALA A 75 10.31 7.33 -7.05
C ALA A 75 9.85 6.01 -7.70
N PRO A 76 8.55 5.83 -7.97
CA PRO A 76 8.07 4.61 -8.56
C PRO A 76 8.64 4.49 -9.99
N ARG A 77 9.40 3.42 -10.26
CA ARG A 77 9.75 3.00 -11.64
C ARG A 77 8.58 2.32 -12.37
N ALA A 78 7.40 2.36 -11.77
CA ALA A 78 6.20 1.66 -12.20
C ALA A 78 5.01 2.65 -12.25
N PRO A 79 3.93 2.33 -12.99
CA PRO A 79 2.70 3.12 -12.98
C PRO A 79 2.13 3.27 -11.56
N SER A 80 1.28 4.29 -11.35
CA SER A 80 0.63 4.51 -10.06
C SER A 80 -0.22 3.30 -9.65
N PHE A 81 -0.30 3.04 -8.35
CA PHE A 81 -1.24 2.09 -7.78
C PHE A 81 -2.68 2.38 -8.23
N GLY A 82 -3.46 1.32 -8.48
CA GLY A 82 -4.91 1.42 -8.56
C GLY A 82 -5.60 0.17 -9.06
N PHE A 83 -6.93 0.22 -9.05
CA PHE A 83 -7.79 -0.85 -9.55
C PHE A 83 -8.04 -0.66 -11.04
N ARG A 84 -7.70 -1.67 -11.84
CA ARG A 84 -7.75 -1.61 -13.30
C ARG A 84 -8.61 -2.73 -13.84
N PRO A 85 -9.62 -2.45 -14.67
CA PRO A 85 -10.54 -3.46 -15.15
C PRO A 85 -9.82 -4.49 -16.02
N LEU A 86 -10.17 -5.76 -15.82
CA LEU A 86 -9.76 -6.86 -16.68
C LEU A 86 -10.82 -7.07 -17.76
N LEU A 87 -10.54 -6.54 -18.96
CA LEU A 87 -11.40 -6.73 -20.13
C LEU A 87 -11.36 -8.20 -20.59
N PRO A 88 -12.41 -8.71 -21.26
CA PRO A 88 -12.40 -10.07 -21.81
C PRO A 88 -11.20 -10.36 -22.72
N SER A 89 -10.74 -9.35 -23.47
CA SER A 89 -9.52 -9.43 -24.28
C SER A 89 -8.25 -9.66 -23.44
N HIS A 90 -8.17 -9.05 -22.26
CA HIS A 90 -7.07 -9.29 -21.32
C HIS A 90 -7.09 -10.73 -20.81
N LEU A 91 -8.27 -11.25 -20.47
CA LEU A 91 -8.41 -12.64 -19.99
C LEU A 91 -8.07 -13.66 -21.07
N ASN A 92 -8.54 -13.44 -22.31
CA ASN A 92 -8.22 -14.32 -23.44
C ASN A 92 -6.71 -14.33 -23.75
N LYS A 93 -6.08 -13.15 -23.72
CA LYS A 93 -4.64 -13.04 -23.98
C LYS A 93 -3.83 -13.61 -22.81
N LEU A 94 -4.28 -13.47 -21.57
CA LEU A 94 -3.69 -14.14 -20.40
C LEU A 94 -3.71 -15.66 -20.57
N ARG A 95 -4.86 -16.22 -20.96
CA ARG A 95 -5.02 -17.66 -21.23
C ARG A 95 -4.04 -18.13 -22.31
N GLN A 96 -4.00 -17.43 -23.46
CA GLN A 96 -3.08 -17.76 -24.55
C GLN A 96 -1.61 -17.67 -24.13
N THR A 97 -1.25 -16.65 -23.34
CA THR A 97 0.12 -16.49 -22.82
C THR A 97 0.52 -17.68 -21.96
N VAL A 98 -0.38 -18.19 -21.11
CA VAL A 98 -0.14 -19.40 -20.30
C VAL A 98 -0.05 -20.65 -21.16
N GLU A 99 -1.02 -20.86 -22.06
CA GLU A 99 -1.04 -22.02 -22.98
C GLU A 99 0.21 -22.10 -23.87
N GLN A 100 0.80 -20.96 -24.22
CA GLN A 100 1.99 -20.87 -25.07
C GLN A 100 3.28 -20.68 -24.29
N GLU A 101 3.26 -20.79 -22.96
CA GLU A 101 4.41 -20.59 -22.06
C GLU A 101 5.16 -19.27 -22.30
N LYS A 102 4.43 -18.21 -22.69
CA LYS A 102 5.00 -16.88 -22.93
C LYS A 102 5.11 -16.08 -21.64
N PRO A 103 6.01 -15.08 -21.58
CA PRO A 103 6.10 -14.16 -20.45
C PRO A 103 4.79 -13.36 -20.24
N ILE A 104 4.29 -13.36 -19.00
CA ILE A 104 3.06 -12.65 -18.60
C ILE A 104 3.24 -11.14 -18.46
N ASN A 105 4.48 -10.66 -18.38
CA ASN A 105 4.77 -9.24 -18.18
C ASN A 105 4.14 -8.35 -19.26
N GLN A 106 4.15 -8.77 -20.53
CA GLN A 106 3.58 -7.96 -21.62
C GLN A 106 2.10 -7.62 -21.40
N ILE A 107 1.32 -8.55 -20.83
CA ILE A 107 -0.09 -8.30 -20.57
C ILE A 107 -0.29 -7.54 -19.26
N VAL A 108 0.52 -7.82 -18.24
CA VAL A 108 0.50 -7.06 -16.99
C VAL A 108 0.83 -5.59 -17.26
N ASP A 109 1.86 -5.30 -18.06
CA ASP A 109 2.25 -3.94 -18.45
C ASP A 109 1.14 -3.24 -19.22
N ALA A 110 0.51 -3.94 -20.18
CA ALA A 110 -0.64 -3.41 -20.91
C ALA A 110 -1.80 -3.05 -19.98
N ILE A 111 -2.11 -3.90 -18.99
CA ILE A 111 -3.14 -3.64 -17.98
C ILE A 111 -2.70 -2.45 -17.12
N LEU A 112 -1.49 -2.44 -16.56
CA LEU A 112 -0.98 -1.39 -15.66
C LEU A 112 -0.90 0.00 -16.31
N ASN A 113 -0.79 0.07 -17.63
CA ASN A 113 -0.84 1.32 -18.40
C ASN A 113 -2.26 1.85 -18.64
N THR A 114 -3.30 1.11 -18.26
CA THR A 114 -4.68 1.64 -18.24
C THR A 114 -4.91 2.56 -17.03
N LYS A 115 -5.83 3.51 -17.19
CA LYS A 115 -6.19 4.45 -16.13
C LYS A 115 -6.85 3.70 -14.96
N PRO A 116 -6.42 3.94 -13.70
CA PRO A 116 -7.07 3.36 -12.54
C PRO A 116 -8.49 3.94 -12.36
N LEU A 117 -9.39 3.11 -11.86
CA LEU A 117 -10.78 3.44 -11.57
C LEU A 117 -11.03 3.48 -10.06
N SER A 118 -12.06 4.22 -9.65
CA SER A 118 -12.55 4.16 -8.28
C SER A 118 -13.18 2.79 -8.01
N LEU A 119 -13.25 2.38 -6.73
CA LEU A 119 -13.94 1.16 -6.33
C LEU A 119 -15.41 1.17 -6.75
N SER A 120 -16.05 2.34 -6.68
CA SER A 120 -17.44 2.53 -7.14
C SER A 120 -17.62 2.27 -8.63
N GLN A 121 -16.63 2.65 -9.47
CA GLN A 121 -16.66 2.43 -10.91
C GLN A 121 -16.30 1.00 -11.29
N ILE A 122 -15.42 0.34 -10.53
CA ILE A 122 -15.08 -1.08 -10.73
C ILE A 122 -16.31 -1.96 -10.47
N GLY A 123 -17.05 -1.67 -9.40
CA GLY A 123 -18.24 -2.42 -9.01
C GLY A 123 -17.94 -3.91 -8.84
N LYS A 124 -18.67 -4.76 -9.60
CA LYS A 124 -18.50 -6.23 -9.58
C LYS A 124 -17.61 -6.77 -10.70
N SER A 125 -16.89 -5.90 -11.43
CA SER A 125 -16.05 -6.30 -12.55
C SER A 125 -14.79 -7.00 -12.06
N ASN A 126 -14.22 -7.89 -12.89
CA ASN A 126 -12.86 -8.41 -12.64
C ASN A 126 -11.85 -7.28 -12.76
N PHE A 127 -10.87 -7.22 -11.85
CA PHE A 127 -9.85 -6.18 -11.86
C PHE A 127 -8.50 -6.70 -11.40
N LEU A 128 -7.45 -5.97 -11.80
CA LEU A 128 -6.11 -6.08 -11.26
C LEU A 128 -5.86 -4.92 -10.30
N MET A 129 -5.31 -5.22 -9.14
CA MET A 129 -4.92 -4.23 -8.13
C MET A 129 -3.40 -4.12 -8.10
N GLY A 130 -2.86 -2.92 -8.21
CA GLY A 130 -1.42 -2.69 -8.10
C GLY A 130 -0.90 -1.54 -8.94
N PRO A 131 0.43 -1.39 -9.05
CA PRO A 131 1.44 -2.20 -8.36
C PRO A 131 1.58 -1.81 -6.88
N ILE A 132 1.99 -2.78 -6.05
CA ILE A 132 2.47 -2.52 -4.68
C ILE A 132 3.98 -2.66 -4.71
N MET A 133 4.69 -1.59 -4.36
CA MET A 133 6.14 -1.57 -4.40
C MET A 133 6.71 -2.13 -3.10
N HIS A 134 7.63 -3.08 -3.19
CA HIS A 134 8.40 -3.55 -2.06
C HIS A 134 9.79 -2.93 -2.12
N SER A 135 10.16 -2.19 -1.07
CA SER A 135 11.48 -1.60 -0.96
C SER A 135 12.29 -2.28 0.15
N SER A 136 13.55 -2.57 -0.16
CA SER A 136 14.55 -2.96 0.83
C SER A 136 15.06 -1.78 1.67
N PHE A 137 14.59 -0.56 1.39
CA PHE A 137 14.96 0.63 2.15
C PHE A 137 14.56 0.48 3.62
N LYS A 138 15.55 0.53 4.51
CA LYS A 138 15.41 0.45 5.97
C LYS A 138 15.66 1.79 6.67
N GLY A 139 15.94 2.83 5.91
CA GLY A 139 16.20 4.17 6.44
C GLY A 139 14.91 4.95 6.73
N TYR A 140 15.10 6.24 7.05
CA TYR A 140 14.00 7.19 7.20
C TYR A 140 14.00 8.13 6.00
N VAL A 141 12.83 8.55 5.54
CA VAL A 141 12.70 9.48 4.38
C VAL A 141 12.71 10.95 4.79
N SER A 142 12.69 11.23 6.11
CA SER A 142 12.95 12.53 6.72
C SER A 142 13.04 12.41 8.25
N ASP A 143 13.54 13.44 8.94
CA ASP A 143 13.53 13.50 10.41
C ASP A 143 12.11 13.52 10.99
N LYS A 144 11.19 14.24 10.32
CA LYS A 144 9.77 14.24 10.68
C LYS A 144 9.18 12.83 10.63
N GLN A 145 9.56 12.06 9.61
CA GLN A 145 9.14 10.67 9.48
C GLN A 145 9.78 9.77 10.54
N LYS A 146 11.05 9.98 10.90
CA LYS A 146 11.72 9.25 11.98
C LYS A 146 11.03 9.44 13.33
N GLU A 147 10.67 10.67 13.68
CA GLU A 147 9.93 10.95 14.91
C GLU A 147 8.52 10.39 14.89
N LEU A 148 7.87 10.38 13.72
CA LEU A 148 6.59 9.69 13.57
C LEU A 148 6.73 8.18 13.75
N ASP A 149 7.73 7.54 13.14
CA ASP A 149 7.93 6.09 13.20
C ASP A 149 8.05 5.60 14.65
N LYS A 150 8.82 6.32 15.49
CA LYS A 150 8.94 6.03 16.92
C LYS A 150 7.60 6.10 17.65
N LYS A 151 6.81 7.14 17.36
CA LYS A 151 5.47 7.32 17.95
C LYS A 151 4.53 6.20 17.52
N LEU A 152 4.50 5.86 16.23
CA LEU A 152 3.68 4.77 15.68
C LEU A 152 4.08 3.43 16.27
N ARG A 153 5.38 3.15 16.43
CA ARG A 153 5.88 1.93 17.07
C ARG A 153 5.34 1.80 18.49
N LYS A 154 5.55 2.82 19.34
CA LYS A 154 5.07 2.80 20.72
C LYS A 154 3.56 2.58 20.81
N ASN A 155 2.78 3.26 19.97
CA ASN A 155 1.33 3.10 19.96
C ASN A 155 0.88 1.73 19.46
N LEU A 156 1.63 1.12 18.52
CA LEU A 156 1.37 -0.24 18.10
C LEU A 156 1.67 -1.22 19.24
N ASP A 157 2.78 -1.06 19.95
CA ASP A 157 3.14 -1.90 21.09
C ASP A 157 2.07 -1.81 22.18
N ASP A 158 1.64 -0.60 22.56
CA ASP A 158 0.57 -0.37 23.52
C ASP A 158 -0.75 -1.03 23.06
N LEU A 159 -1.08 -0.94 21.76
CA LEU A 159 -2.24 -1.60 21.18
C LEU A 159 -2.13 -3.12 21.28
N LEU A 160 -0.99 -3.70 20.91
CA LEU A 160 -0.77 -5.15 20.96
C LEU A 160 -0.83 -5.69 22.39
N LEU A 161 -0.27 -4.96 23.36
CA LEU A 161 -0.38 -5.28 24.79
C LEU A 161 -1.84 -5.24 25.26
N SER A 162 -2.59 -4.20 24.90
CA SER A 162 -4.02 -4.10 25.25
C SER A 162 -4.88 -5.22 24.66
N LYS A 163 -4.41 -5.85 23.58
CA LYS A 163 -5.05 -6.99 22.91
C LYS A 163 -4.55 -8.36 23.41
N GLY A 164 -3.65 -8.37 24.40
CA GLY A 164 -3.10 -9.61 24.99
C GLY A 164 -2.14 -10.36 24.07
N ILE A 165 -1.65 -9.74 22.99
CA ILE A 165 -0.78 -10.37 21.98
C ILE A 165 0.62 -9.74 21.90
N GLY A 166 0.88 -8.70 22.70
CA GLY A 166 2.16 -7.99 22.73
C GLY A 166 3.36 -8.87 23.08
N TYR A 167 3.17 -9.93 23.88
CA TYR A 167 4.22 -10.88 24.26
C TYR A 167 4.85 -11.63 23.07
N ASN A 168 4.18 -11.67 21.90
CA ASN A 168 4.75 -12.30 20.69
C ASN A 168 5.83 -11.43 20.01
N TYR A 169 6.10 -10.23 20.54
CA TYR A 169 6.96 -9.20 19.95
C TYR A 169 8.01 -8.66 20.93
N ILE A 170 8.19 -9.34 22.07
CA ILE A 170 9.21 -9.04 23.11
C ILE A 170 10.41 -9.96 22.90
#